data_AF-A0A7W8I0F3-F1
#
_entry.id   AF-A0A7W8I0F3-F1
#
_cell.length_a   1.000
_cell.length_b   1.000
_cell.length_c   1.000
_cell.angle_alpha   90.00
_cell.angle_beta   90.00
_cell.angle_gamma   90.00
#
_symmetry.space_group_name_H-M   'P 1'
#
loop_
_entity.id
_entity.type
_entity.pdbx_description
1 polymer ?
#
loop_
_entity_poly.entity_id
_entity_poly.type
_entity_poly.pdbx_seq_one_letter_code
_entity_poly.pdbx_strand_id
1 'polypeptide(L)'
;MKRRRPSRIRINAIVIREVQRRRLVRIARGEIEPNCEREGFFQWSLLEGHRPRYADFILPPLLFLWEQGDGGDEADVPEDAPADAALSAS
;
A
#
# COMPACT_ATOMS: atom_id res chain seq x y z
N MET A 1 -5.84 34.91 22.68
CA MET A 1 -5.05 33.68 22.48
C MET A 1 -4.66 33.54 21.00
N LYS A 2 -3.37 33.67 20.65
CA LYS A 2 -2.90 33.59 19.26
C LYS A 2 -2.96 32.13 18.81
N ARG A 3 -3.80 31.79 17.83
CA ARG A 3 -3.89 30.42 17.27
C ARG A 3 -2.52 30.06 16.68
N ARG A 4 -1.82 29.10 17.27
CA ARG A 4 -0.57 28.58 16.71
C ARG A 4 -0.91 27.87 15.39
N ARG A 5 -0.22 28.23 14.31
CA ARG A 5 -0.35 27.53 13.03
C ARG A 5 0.11 26.08 13.24
N PRO A 6 -0.64 25.09 12.75
CA PRO A 6 -0.23 23.69 12.86
C PRO A 6 1.10 23.49 12.13
N SER A 7 1.98 22.67 12.70
CA SER A 7 3.24 22.30 12.04
C SER A 7 2.94 21.55 10.74
N ARG A 8 3.83 21.66 9.76
CA ARG A 8 3.73 20.95 8.48
C ARG A 8 3.60 19.44 8.68
N ILE A 9 4.30 18.89 9.68
CA ILE A 9 4.21 17.49 10.11
C ILE A 9 2.76 17.10 10.47
N ARG A 10 2.07 17.94 11.24
CA ARG A 10 0.68 17.68 11.64
C ARG A 10 -0.28 17.72 10.45
N ILE A 11 -0.06 18.65 9.52
CA ILE A 11 -0.87 18.73 8.29
C ILE A 11 -0.67 17.46 7.46
N ASN A 12 0.58 17.05 7.24
CA ASN A 12 0.89 15.84 6.48
C ASN A 12 0.25 14.59 7.10
N ALA A 13 0.31 14.45 8.43
CA ALA A 13 -0.32 13.32 9.12
C ALA A 13 -1.85 13.25 8.89
N ILE A 14 -2.52 14.41 8.92
CA ILE A 14 -3.96 14.50 8.64
C ILE A 14 -4.25 14.12 7.18
N VAL A 15 -3.47 14.66 6.24
CA VAL A 15 -3.64 14.39 4.81
C VAL A 15 -3.43 12.91 4.50
N ILE A 16 -2.35 12.31 4.99
CA ILE A 16 -2.05 10.89 4.77
C ILE A 16 -3.16 9.99 5.33
N ARG A 17 -3.67 10.30 6.53
CA ARG A 17 -4.80 9.58 7.11
C ARG A 17 -6.06 9.67 6.23
N GLU A 18 -6.35 10.84 5.70
CA GLU A 18 -7.51 11.06 4.84
C GLU A 18 -7.36 10.33 3.49
N VAL A 19 -6.15 10.30 2.92
CA VAL A 19 -5.86 9.54 1.70
C VAL A 19 -6.13 8.05 1.92
N GLN A 20 -5.60 7.47 3.01
CA GLN A 20 -5.84 6.07 3.35
C GLN A 20 -7.33 5.77 3.50
N ARG A 21 -8.06 6.61 4.25
CA ARG A 21 -9.50 6.45 4.43
C ARG A 21 -10.25 6.46 3.10
N ARG A 22 -9.93 7.41 2.21
CA ARG A 22 -10.57 7.51 0.89
C ARG A 22 -10.30 6.27 0.04
N ARG A 23 -9.07 5.72 0.08
CA ARG A 23 -8.76 4.47 -0.62
C ARG A 23 -9.62 3.31 -0.12
N LEU A 24 -9.69 3.08 1.19
CA LEU A 24 -10.52 2.02 1.77
C LEU A 24 -12.01 2.17 1.40
N VAL A 25 -12.54 3.40 1.36
CA VAL A 25 -13.92 3.67 0.91
C VAL A 25 -14.12 3.26 -0.55
N ARG A 26 -13.16 3.57 -1.43
CA ARG A 26 -13.24 3.22 -2.85
C ARG A 26 -13.11 1.72 -3.08
N ILE A 27 -12.24 1.04 -2.32
CA ILE A 27 -12.15 -0.43 -2.30
C ILE A 27 -13.47 -1.05 -1.86
N ALA A 28 -14.07 -0.54 -0.78
CA ALA A 28 -15.35 -1.04 -0.28
C ALA A 28 -16.52 -0.88 -1.27
N ARG A 29 -16.39 0.03 -2.24
CA ARG A 29 -17.35 0.24 -3.32
C ARG A 29 -17.00 -0.52 -4.61
N GLY A 30 -15.86 -1.22 -4.65
CA GLY A 30 -15.35 -1.85 -5.87
C GLY A 30 -14.90 -0.86 -6.95
N GLU A 31 -14.56 0.38 -6.58
CA GLU A 31 -14.10 1.40 -7.53
C GLU A 31 -12.62 1.28 -7.88
N ILE A 32 -11.82 0.67 -6.99
CA ILE A 32 -10.38 0.43 -7.17
C ILE A 32 -10.00 -0.90 -6.52
N GLU A 33 -8.93 -1.50 -7.02
CA GLU A 33 -8.29 -2.67 -6.40
C GLU A 33 -7.30 -2.25 -5.28
N PRO A 34 -7.05 -3.15 -4.31
CA PRO A 34 -5.97 -3.00 -3.34
C PRO A 34 -4.61 -2.81 -4.03
N ASN A 35 -3.76 -1.96 -3.44
CA ASN A 35 -2.38 -1.79 -3.91
C ASN A 35 -1.31 -2.28 -2.92
N CYS A 36 -1.72 -2.78 -1.76
CA CYS A 36 -0.83 -3.38 -0.76
C CYS A 36 -1.57 -4.46 0.02
N GLU A 37 -0.82 -5.30 0.75
CA GLU A 37 -1.37 -6.42 1.51
C GLU A 37 -2.45 -5.99 2.51
N ARG A 38 -2.23 -4.90 3.24
CA ARG A 38 -3.21 -4.37 4.21
C ARG A 38 -4.55 -4.05 3.54
N GLU A 39 -4.52 -3.43 2.37
CA GLU A 39 -5.74 -3.16 1.59
C GLU A 39 -6.38 -4.46 1.09
N GLY A 40 -5.56 -5.46 0.74
CA GLY A 40 -6.01 -6.81 0.39
C GLY A 40 -6.74 -7.49 1.54
N PHE A 41 -6.20 -7.45 2.76
CA PHE A 41 -6.87 -7.97 3.95
C PHE A 41 -8.18 -7.25 4.26
N PHE A 42 -8.22 -5.93 4.05
CA PHE A 42 -9.45 -5.15 4.18
C PHE A 42 -10.51 -5.63 3.18
N GLN A 43 -10.16 -5.77 1.90
CA GLN A 43 -11.08 -6.25 0.86
C GLN A 43 -11.54 -7.69 1.16
N TRP A 44 -10.60 -8.58 1.52
CA TRP A 44 -10.92 -9.95 1.92
C TRP A 44 -11.94 -9.99 3.06
N SER A 45 -11.76 -9.16 4.11
CA SER A 45 -12.71 -9.11 5.22
C SER A 45 -14.12 -8.67 4.80
N LEU A 46 -14.24 -7.79 3.81
CA LEU A 46 -15.54 -7.42 3.24
C LEU A 46 -16.19 -8.59 2.48
N LEU A 47 -15.38 -9.34 1.72
CA LEU A 47 -15.85 -10.49 0.94
C LEU A 47 -16.32 -11.64 1.83
N GLU A 48 -15.68 -11.85 2.99
CA GLU A 48 -16.13 -12.79 4.03
C GLU A 48 -17.39 -12.31 4.78
N GLY A 49 -17.96 -11.16 4.40
CA GLY A 49 -19.17 -10.61 5.02
C GLY A 49 -18.92 -9.93 6.36
N HIS A 50 -17.66 -9.70 6.76
CA HIS A 50 -17.36 -8.93 7.95
C HIS A 50 -17.63 -7.43 7.74
N ARG A 51 -17.67 -6.69 8.85
CA ARG A 51 -17.82 -5.22 8.87
C ARG A 51 -16.55 -4.56 9.42
N PRO A 52 -15.43 -4.59 8.69
CA PRO A 52 -14.17 -4.01 9.13
C PRO A 52 -14.32 -2.52 9.43
N ARG A 53 -13.70 -2.05 10.52
CA ARG A 53 -13.63 -0.61 10.79
C ARG A 53 -12.45 -0.04 10.03
N TYR A 54 -12.64 1.05 9.29
CA TYR A 54 -11.54 1.69 8.55
C TYR A 54 -10.35 2.07 9.43
N ALA A 55 -10.60 2.42 10.70
CA ALA A 55 -9.55 2.78 11.64
C ALA A 55 -8.53 1.66 11.86
N ASP A 56 -8.93 0.39 11.74
CA ASP A 56 -8.07 -0.77 11.96
C ASP A 56 -7.09 -0.99 10.78
N PHE A 57 -7.38 -0.38 9.63
CA PHE A 57 -6.60 -0.48 8.40
C PHE A 57 -5.95 0.85 8.01
N ILE A 58 -5.93 1.83 8.92
CA ILE A 58 -5.23 3.10 8.73
C ILE A 58 -3.93 3.06 9.54
N LEU A 59 -2.81 3.22 8.85
CA LEU A 59 -1.50 3.27 9.46
C LEU A 59 -1.04 4.68 9.85
N PRO A 60 -0.14 4.77 10.84
CA PRO A 60 0.68 5.95 11.06
C PRO A 60 1.41 6.39 9.77
N PRO A 61 1.62 7.70 9.56
CA PRO A 61 2.15 8.22 8.30
C PRO A 61 3.45 7.58 7.81
N LEU A 62 4.39 7.29 8.71
CA LEU A 62 5.69 6.71 8.33
C LEU A 62 5.54 5.26 7.83
N LEU A 63 4.69 4.46 8.48
CA LEU A 63 4.43 3.09 8.04
C LEU A 63 3.66 3.06 6.72
N PHE A 64 2.71 3.99 6.54
CA PHE A 64 2.02 4.14 5.25
C PHE A 64 2.98 4.48 4.12
N LEU A 65 3.92 5.41 4.34
CA LEU A 65 4.90 5.78 3.32
C LEU A 65 5.87 4.64 3.01
N TRP A 66 6.23 3.84 4.02
CA TRP A 66 7.07 2.66 3.84
C TRP A 66 6.40 1.61 2.94
N GLU A 67 5.13 1.25 3.20
CA GLU A 67 4.39 0.30 2.35
C GLU A 67 4.26 0.76 0.88
N GLN A 68 4.19 2.06 0.62
CA GLN A 68 4.11 2.58 -0.75
C GLN A 68 5.48 2.63 -1.45
N GLY A 69 6.57 2.60 -0.69
CA GLY A 69 7.93 2.56 -1.22
C GLY A 69 8.41 1.15 -1.58
N ASP A 70 7.88 0.12 -0.91
CA ASP A 70 8.28 -1.28 -1.08
C ASP A 70 7.81 -1.89 -2.41
N GLY A 71 6.80 -1.30 -3.07
CA GLY A 71 6.29 -1.75 -4.37
C GLY A 71 7.16 -1.42 -5.58
N GLY A 72 8.44 -1.04 -5.38
CA GLY A 72 9.33 -0.53 -6.44
C GLY A 72 10.65 -1.29 -6.66
N ASP A 73 11.07 -2.17 -5.74
CA ASP A 73 12.41 -2.80 -5.81
C ASP A 73 12.41 -4.33 -6.05
N GLU A 74 11.25 -4.98 -6.13
CA GLU A 74 11.12 -6.42 -6.49
C GLU A 74 10.59 -6.66 -7.92
N ALA A 75 10.88 -5.76 -8.87
CA ALA A 75 10.64 -6.03 -10.28
C ALA A 75 11.86 -6.73 -10.93
N ASP A 76 11.67 -7.98 -11.33
CA ASP A 76 12.49 -8.80 -12.24
C ASP A 76 13.96 -9.08 -11.85
N VAL A 77 14.16 -10.14 -11.06
CA VAL A 77 15.29 -11.05 -11.34
C VAL A 77 14.72 -12.25 -12.10
N PRO A 78 14.91 -12.35 -13.42
CA PRO A 78 14.58 -13.58 -14.13
C PRO A 78 15.56 -14.67 -13.68
N GLU A 79 15.12 -15.54 -12.78
CA GLU A 79 15.84 -16.73 -12.29
C GLU A 79 15.75 -17.88 -13.30
N ASP A 80 15.94 -17.61 -14.60
CA ASP A 80 16.01 -18.65 -15.62
C ASP A 80 16.80 -18.16 -16.84
N ALA A 81 18.12 -18.12 -16.68
CA ALA A 81 19.03 -18.21 -17.82
C ALA A 81 19.48 -19.68 -17.92
N PRO A 82 19.06 -20.45 -18.94
CA PRO A 82 19.56 -21.81 -19.11
C PRO A 82 21.07 -21.77 -19.38
N ALA A 83 21.83 -22.48 -18.54
CA ALA A 83 23.29 -22.54 -18.58
C ALA A 83 23.88 -23.44 -19.68
N ASP A 84 23.17 -23.68 -20.79
CA ASP A 84 23.63 -24.61 -21.84
C ASP A 84 23.54 -23.97 -23.23
N ALA A 85 24.57 -23.19 -23.59
CA ALA A 85 24.87 -22.85 -24.98
C ALA A 85 26.35 -22.46 -25.17
N ALA A 86 27.28 -23.26 -24.65
CA ALA A 86 28.69 -23.10 -25.00
C ALA A 86 29.41 -24.45 -24.87
N LEU A 87 29.24 -25.34 -25.86
CA LEU A 87 30.22 -26.35 -26.28
C LEU A 87 29.69 -27.08 -27.52
N SER A 88 29.72 -26.39 -28.66
CA SER A 88 29.74 -27.01 -29.98
C SER A 88 30.46 -26.09 -30.96
N ALA A 89 31.77 -25.99 -30.77
CA ALA A 89 32.71 -25.61 -31.81
C ALA A 89 34.11 -26.02 -31.35
N SER A 90 34.53 -27.24 -31.71
CA SER A 90 35.87 -27.62 -32.18
C SER A 90 36.01 -29.13 -32.22
#